data_AF-A0A521HGX7-F1
#
_entry.id   AF-A0A521HGX7-F1
#
_cell.length_a   1.000
_cell.length_b   1.000
_cell.length_c   1.000
_cell.angle_alpha   90.00
_cell.angle_beta   90.00
_cell.angle_gamma   90.00
#
_symmetry.space_group_name_H-M   'P 1'
#
loop_
_entity.id
_entity.type
_entity.pdbx_description
1 polymer ?
#
loop_
_entity_poly.entity_id
_entity_poly.type
_entity_poly.pdbx_seq_one_letter_code
_entity_poly.pdbx_strand_id
1 'polypeptide(L)'
;LAVGGTVEASGPYGRFCLFDTDKNSRYLLVATGTGVTPYRAMLPLIPKLHAGRGCTFELIYGARSEAELLYGDEFAEFARTTPGFRFHPCFSRQPRAVPREGDTHGRVQLALAALKPDPAHDIAYLCGNPDMVDETFNLLKEIGLPVPQVRREKYISSR
;
A
#
# COMPACT_ATOMS: atom_id res chain seq x y z
N LEU A 1 -20.02 -17.76 -5.49
CA LEU A 1 -21.26 -17.47 -6.25
C LEU A 1 -21.12 -18.09 -7.64
N ALA A 2 -22.17 -18.70 -8.21
CA ALA A 2 -22.12 -19.19 -9.58
C ALA A 2 -22.15 -18.02 -10.58
N VAL A 3 -21.61 -18.23 -11.78
CA VAL A 3 -21.75 -17.26 -12.89
C VAL A 3 -23.24 -17.08 -13.19
N GLY A 4 -23.69 -15.83 -13.31
CA GLY A 4 -25.11 -15.47 -13.46
C GLY A 4 -25.88 -15.30 -12.15
N GLY A 5 -25.24 -15.49 -10.99
CA GLY A 5 -25.84 -15.18 -9.70
C GLY A 5 -25.95 -13.68 -9.44
N THR A 6 -26.99 -13.27 -8.71
CA THR A 6 -27.20 -11.89 -8.28
C THR A 6 -26.58 -11.65 -6.92
N VAL A 7 -26.03 -10.45 -6.70
CA VAL A 7 -25.55 -9.97 -5.39
C VAL A 7 -26.25 -8.66 -5.10
N GLU A 8 -26.78 -8.52 -3.89
CA GLU A 8 -27.24 -7.23 -3.39
C GLU A 8 -26.04 -6.46 -2.82
N ALA A 9 -25.86 -5.22 -3.25
CA ALA A 9 -24.77 -4.36 -2.82
C ALA A 9 -25.28 -2.94 -2.55
N SER A 10 -24.70 -2.26 -1.56
CA SER A 10 -24.97 -0.87 -1.22
C SER A 10 -23.65 -0.12 -0.99
N GLY A 11 -23.67 1.20 -1.19
CA GLY A 11 -22.49 2.06 -1.10
C GLY A 11 -22.51 3.23 -2.10
N PRO A 12 -21.37 3.90 -2.31
CA PRO A 12 -20.05 3.65 -1.72
C PRO A 12 -19.95 4.04 -0.24
N TYR A 13 -19.10 3.33 0.51
CA TYR A 13 -18.76 3.64 1.89
C TYR A 13 -17.25 3.78 2.07
N GLY A 14 -16.83 4.40 3.18
CA GLY A 14 -15.43 4.59 3.53
C GLY A 14 -14.84 5.92 3.06
N ARG A 15 -13.65 6.26 3.60
CA ARG A 15 -12.89 7.48 3.27
C ARG A 15 -11.43 7.19 2.91
N PHE A 16 -11.10 5.92 2.65
CA PHE A 16 -9.75 5.48 2.33
C PHE A 16 -9.44 5.72 0.85
N CYS A 17 -9.37 6.99 0.47
CA CYS A 17 -9.17 7.47 -0.89
C CYS A 17 -7.96 8.40 -0.97
N LEU A 18 -7.39 8.55 -2.16
CA LEU A 18 -6.47 9.66 -2.44
C LEU A 18 -7.27 10.95 -2.53
N PHE A 19 -6.86 11.99 -1.80
CA PHE A 19 -7.50 13.30 -1.87
C PHE A 19 -6.57 14.32 -2.54
N ASP A 20 -7.13 15.11 -3.43
CA ASP A 20 -6.49 16.26 -4.07
C ASP A 20 -6.07 17.35 -3.06
N THR A 21 -6.82 17.45 -1.95
CA THR A 21 -6.58 18.39 -0.85
C THR A 21 -5.38 18.04 0.03
N ASP A 22 -4.84 16.81 -0.07
CA ASP A 22 -3.60 16.42 0.60
C ASP A 22 -2.48 17.41 0.24
N LYS A 23 -1.57 17.70 1.19
CA LYS A 23 -0.44 18.61 0.94
C LYS A 23 0.90 17.87 0.84
N ASN A 24 0.91 16.60 1.24
CA ASN A 24 2.07 15.71 1.21
C ASN A 24 2.55 15.43 -0.22
N SER A 25 3.86 15.34 -0.40
CA SER A 25 4.51 15.09 -1.68
C SER A 25 4.86 13.62 -1.89
N ARG A 26 4.91 12.80 -0.83
CA ARG A 26 5.19 11.36 -0.93
C ARG A 26 4.13 10.54 -0.19
N TYR A 27 3.65 9.49 -0.85
CA TYR A 27 2.63 8.59 -0.36
C TYR A 27 3.24 7.22 -0.05
N LEU A 28 3.16 6.79 1.20
CA LEU A 28 3.61 5.47 1.64
C LEU A 28 2.39 4.54 1.72
N LEU A 29 2.24 3.66 0.74
CA LEU A 29 1.10 2.74 0.63
C LEU A 29 1.53 1.37 1.16
N VAL A 30 1.04 0.97 2.33
CA VAL A 30 1.46 -0.27 3.01
C VAL A 30 0.32 -1.28 3.02
N ALA A 31 0.50 -2.40 2.32
CA ALA A 31 -0.49 -3.46 2.18
C ALA A 31 -0.02 -4.80 2.76
N THR A 32 -0.97 -5.62 3.22
CA THR A 32 -0.80 -7.08 3.31
C THR A 32 -2.04 -7.81 2.82
N GLY A 33 -1.85 -8.99 2.21
CA GLY A 33 -2.94 -9.83 1.70
C GLY A 33 -3.88 -9.07 0.74
N THR A 34 -5.19 -9.18 0.95
CA THR A 34 -6.22 -8.47 0.16
C THR A 34 -6.28 -6.96 0.44
N GLY A 35 -5.54 -6.46 1.43
CA GLY A 35 -5.41 -5.02 1.72
C GLY A 35 -4.77 -4.20 0.60
N VAL A 36 -4.23 -4.86 -0.43
CA VAL A 36 -3.71 -4.18 -1.63
C VAL A 36 -4.81 -3.69 -2.58
N THR A 37 -6.03 -4.19 -2.44
CA THR A 37 -7.13 -3.91 -3.38
C THR A 37 -7.48 -2.42 -3.53
N PRO A 38 -7.49 -1.57 -2.47
CA PRO A 38 -7.70 -0.13 -2.65
C PRO A 38 -6.57 0.53 -3.45
N TYR A 39 -5.31 0.09 -3.27
CA TYR A 39 -4.17 0.65 -4.00
C TYR A 39 -4.20 0.32 -5.48
N ARG A 40 -4.67 -0.88 -5.85
CA ARG A 40 -4.96 -1.20 -7.25
C ARG A 40 -5.96 -0.24 -7.86
N ALA A 41 -7.05 0.06 -7.15
CA ALA A 41 -8.07 1.02 -7.61
C ALA A 41 -7.53 2.47 -7.71
N MET A 42 -6.48 2.81 -6.96
CA MET A 42 -5.85 4.12 -6.99
C MET A 42 -4.84 4.32 -8.13
N LEU A 43 -4.34 3.25 -8.77
CA LEU A 43 -3.33 3.34 -9.82
C LEU A 43 -3.66 4.36 -10.93
N PRO A 44 -4.89 4.45 -11.46
CA PRO A 44 -5.22 5.42 -12.51
C PRO A 44 -5.12 6.89 -12.07
N LEU A 45 -5.09 7.17 -10.77
CA LEU A 45 -4.99 8.52 -10.21
C LEU A 45 -3.54 8.98 -10.05
N ILE A 46 -2.61 8.04 -9.89
CA ILE A 46 -1.20 8.31 -9.58
C ILE A 46 -0.53 9.18 -10.65
N PRO A 47 -0.66 8.90 -11.97
CA PRO A 47 -0.03 9.74 -12.99
C PRO A 47 -0.53 11.19 -12.96
N LYS A 48 -1.82 11.39 -12.63
CA LYS A 48 -2.42 12.73 -12.54
C LYS A 48 -1.86 13.52 -11.35
N LEU A 49 -1.74 12.88 -10.19
CA LEU A 49 -1.15 13.49 -8.99
C LEU A 49 0.34 13.77 -9.18
N HIS A 50 1.07 12.86 -9.84
CA HIS A 50 2.46 13.08 -10.20
C HIS A 50 2.62 14.29 -11.13
N ALA A 51 1.87 14.35 -12.24
CA ALA A 51 1.97 15.46 -13.18
C ALA A 51 1.52 16.81 -12.59
N GLY A 52 0.49 16.81 -11.75
CA GLY A 52 -0.07 18.05 -11.19
C GLY A 52 0.69 18.61 -9.98
N ARG A 53 1.27 17.74 -9.14
CA ARG A 53 1.86 18.13 -7.85
C ARG A 53 3.25 17.56 -7.59
N GLY A 54 3.81 16.79 -8.51
CA GLY A 54 5.08 16.10 -8.33
C GLY A 54 5.02 14.98 -7.29
N CYS A 55 3.83 14.47 -6.97
CA CYS A 55 3.68 13.44 -5.94
C CYS A 55 4.40 12.15 -6.32
N THR A 56 5.02 11.49 -5.34
CA THR A 56 5.62 10.16 -5.47
C THR A 56 4.92 9.15 -4.57
N PHE A 57 5.02 7.87 -4.93
CA PHE A 57 4.27 6.78 -4.34
C PHE A 57 5.17 5.56 -4.13
N GLU A 58 5.26 5.10 -2.90
CA GLU A 58 5.98 3.90 -2.49
C GLU A 58 4.95 2.85 -2.08
N LEU A 59 4.75 1.81 -2.90
CA LEU A 59 3.88 0.68 -2.54
C LEU A 59 4.72 -0.41 -1.86
N ILE A 60 4.55 -0.59 -0.55
CA ILE A 60 5.14 -1.65 0.24
C ILE A 60 4.10 -2.75 0.45
N TYR A 61 4.31 -3.92 -0.15
CA TYR A 61 3.30 -4.98 -0.16
C TYR A 61 3.81 -6.30 0.41
N GLY A 62 3.29 -6.68 1.58
CA GLY A 62 3.63 -7.91 2.26
C GLY A 62 2.77 -9.10 1.85
N ALA A 63 3.44 -10.19 1.46
CA ALA A 63 2.87 -11.51 1.25
C ALA A 63 3.73 -12.59 1.93
N ARG A 64 3.26 -13.83 1.97
CA ARG A 64 4.07 -14.96 2.47
C ARG A 64 5.07 -15.43 1.42
N SER A 65 4.65 -15.43 0.16
CA SER A 65 5.42 -15.83 -1.02
C SER A 65 4.95 -15.04 -2.24
N GLU A 66 5.66 -15.18 -3.35
CA GLU A 66 5.25 -14.60 -4.65
C GLU A 66 3.85 -15.04 -5.08
N ALA A 67 3.48 -16.31 -4.85
CA ALA A 67 2.18 -16.85 -5.27
C ALA A 67 0.99 -16.21 -4.54
N GLU A 68 1.23 -15.59 -3.37
CA GLU A 68 0.22 -14.88 -2.60
C GLU A 68 0.20 -13.36 -2.88
N LEU A 69 1.05 -12.88 -3.78
CA LEU A 69 1.18 -11.46 -4.12
C LEU A 69 0.11 -11.06 -5.16
N LEU A 70 -1.09 -10.70 -4.67
CA LEU A 70 -2.21 -10.32 -5.53
C LEU A 70 -1.83 -9.11 -6.41
N TYR A 71 -2.02 -9.25 -7.72
CA TYR A 71 -1.69 -8.22 -8.71
C TYR A 71 -0.20 -7.84 -8.75
N GLY A 72 0.69 -8.71 -8.24
CA GLY A 72 2.12 -8.43 -8.16
C GLY A 72 2.75 -8.01 -9.49
N ASP A 73 2.42 -8.72 -10.58
CA ASP A 73 2.93 -8.39 -11.92
C ASP A 73 2.34 -7.08 -12.47
N GLU A 74 1.08 -6.76 -12.14
CA GLU A 74 0.44 -5.49 -12.51
C GLU A 74 1.14 -4.31 -11.85
N PHE A 75 1.45 -4.40 -10.54
CA PHE A 75 2.21 -3.37 -9.84
C PHE A 75 3.65 -3.27 -10.32
N ALA A 76 4.30 -4.39 -10.62
CA ALA A 76 5.65 -4.41 -11.15
C ALA A 76 5.74 -3.75 -12.53
N GLU A 77 4.77 -4.03 -13.42
CA GLU A 77 4.67 -3.34 -14.71
C GLU A 77 4.38 -1.85 -14.52
N PHE A 78 3.42 -1.51 -13.67
CA PHE A 78 3.07 -0.11 -13.40
C PHE A 78 4.28 0.69 -12.87
N ALA A 79 5.12 0.08 -12.02
CA ALA A 79 6.36 0.70 -11.54
C ALA A 79 7.41 0.90 -12.64
N ARG A 80 7.48 0.03 -13.65
CA ARG A 80 8.38 0.21 -14.80
C ARG A 80 7.94 1.36 -15.70
N THR A 81 6.63 1.54 -15.88
CA THR A 81 6.09 2.47 -16.88
C THR A 81 5.65 3.82 -16.32
N THR A 82 5.55 3.96 -15.00
CA THR A 82 4.97 5.16 -14.36
C THR A 82 6.00 5.92 -13.54
N PRO A 83 6.40 7.14 -13.96
CA PRO A 83 7.24 8.02 -13.17
C PRO A 83 6.61 8.31 -11.79
N GLY A 84 7.46 8.38 -10.76
CA GLY A 84 7.03 8.66 -9.40
C GLY A 84 6.34 7.50 -8.67
N PHE A 85 6.22 6.31 -9.27
CA PHE A 85 5.76 5.12 -8.57
C PHE A 85 6.91 4.11 -8.37
N ARG A 86 6.92 3.45 -7.21
CA ARG A 86 7.86 2.39 -6.85
C ARG A 86 7.12 1.26 -6.14
N PHE A 87 7.59 0.03 -6.37
CA PHE A 87 6.99 -1.17 -5.81
C PHE A 87 8.02 -1.95 -4.99
N HIS A 88 7.67 -2.25 -3.74
CA HIS A 88 8.49 -2.92 -2.74
C HIS A 88 7.77 -4.17 -2.22
N PRO A 89 7.80 -5.28 -2.97
CA PRO A 89 7.25 -6.55 -2.50
C PRO A 89 8.06 -7.10 -1.32
N CYS A 90 7.37 -7.53 -0.27
CA CYS A 90 7.95 -8.08 0.95
C CYS A 90 7.46 -9.52 1.16
N PHE A 91 8.39 -10.48 1.26
CA PHE A 91 8.05 -11.89 1.43
C PHE A 91 8.44 -12.38 2.82
N SER A 92 7.45 -12.75 3.63
CA SER A 92 7.66 -13.09 5.05
C SER A 92 8.08 -14.54 5.32
N ARG A 93 7.84 -15.47 4.37
CA ARG A 93 8.13 -16.91 4.55
C ARG A 93 9.01 -17.49 3.47
N GLN A 94 8.68 -17.21 2.22
CA GLN A 94 9.37 -17.75 1.06
C GLN A 94 9.72 -16.60 0.10
N PRO A 95 10.93 -16.03 0.19
CA PRO A 95 11.40 -15.08 -0.80
C PRO A 95 11.51 -15.76 -2.18
N ARG A 96 11.57 -14.94 -3.24
CA ARG A 96 11.82 -15.45 -4.58
C ARG A 96 13.17 -16.16 -4.63
N ALA A 97 13.26 -17.22 -5.43
CA ALA A 97 14.53 -17.91 -5.67
C ALA A 97 15.58 -16.98 -6.29
N VAL A 98 15.12 -16.07 -7.17
CA VAL A 98 15.93 -14.99 -7.73
C VAL A 98 15.25 -13.66 -7.35
N PRO A 99 15.86 -12.85 -6.45
CA PRO A 99 15.31 -11.57 -6.06
C PRO A 99 15.18 -10.61 -7.25
N ARG A 100 14.08 -9.85 -7.27
CA ARG A 100 13.86 -8.74 -8.19
C ARG A 100 14.19 -7.41 -7.49
N GLU A 101 14.31 -6.33 -8.26
CA GLU A 101 14.44 -4.98 -7.71
C GLU A 101 13.25 -4.67 -6.78
N GLY A 102 13.54 -4.09 -5.61
CA GLY A 102 12.54 -3.75 -4.59
C GLY A 102 12.11 -4.92 -3.70
N ASP A 103 12.53 -6.17 -3.99
CA ASP A 103 12.23 -7.31 -3.12
C ASP A 103 12.87 -7.14 -1.74
N THR A 104 12.07 -7.37 -0.71
CA THR A 104 12.52 -7.46 0.68
C THR A 104 12.16 -8.84 1.24
N HIS A 105 13.15 -9.53 1.81
CA HIS A 105 12.89 -10.72 2.61
C HIS A 105 12.51 -10.28 4.04
N GLY A 106 11.24 -10.50 4.39
CA GLY A 106 10.69 -10.16 5.70
C GLY A 106 9.36 -9.42 5.61
N ARG A 107 9.02 -8.71 6.70
CA ARG A 107 7.76 -7.97 6.83
C ARG A 107 7.89 -6.55 6.28
N VAL A 108 6.74 -5.94 5.96
CA VAL A 108 6.63 -4.59 5.38
C VAL A 108 7.33 -3.50 6.19
N GLN A 109 7.44 -3.67 7.51
CA GLN A 109 8.09 -2.69 8.38
C GLN A 109 9.59 -2.53 8.07
N LEU A 110 10.26 -3.59 7.59
CA LEU A 110 11.67 -3.52 7.21
C LEU A 110 11.87 -2.62 5.98
N ALA A 111 11.07 -2.85 4.94
CA ALA A 111 11.11 -2.02 3.73
C ALA A 111 10.69 -0.58 4.03
N LEU A 112 9.63 -0.39 4.83
CA LEU A 112 9.18 0.94 5.25
C LEU A 112 10.26 1.71 6.00
N ALA A 113 10.96 1.09 6.95
CA ALA A 113 12.04 1.74 7.69
C ALA A 113 13.20 2.15 6.77
N ALA A 114 13.53 1.31 5.77
CA ALA A 114 14.58 1.61 4.79
C ALA A 114 14.26 2.84 3.92
N LEU A 115 12.98 3.15 3.70
CA LEU A 115 12.51 4.33 2.95
C LEU A 115 12.65 5.64 3.73
N LYS A 116 13.00 5.57 5.02
CA LYS A 116 13.16 6.72 5.93
C LYS A 116 11.97 7.67 5.85
N PRO A 117 10.81 7.30 6.43
CA PRO A 117 9.63 8.16 6.43
C PRO A 117 9.94 9.54 6.99
N ASP A 118 9.44 10.57 6.34
CA ASP A 118 9.67 11.98 6.63
C ASP A 118 8.34 12.67 7.01
N PRO A 119 8.15 13.04 8.29
CA PRO A 119 6.98 13.76 8.77
C PRO A 119 6.62 15.03 8.00
N ALA A 120 7.60 15.71 7.39
CA ALA A 120 7.38 16.95 6.66
C ALA A 120 6.72 16.72 5.29
N HIS A 121 6.89 15.53 4.71
CA HIS A 121 6.55 15.27 3.30
C HIS A 121 5.61 14.09 3.10
N ASP A 122 5.52 13.19 4.07
CA ASP A 122 4.89 11.89 3.87
C ASP A 122 3.47 11.80 4.42
N ILE A 123 2.63 11.10 3.67
CA ILE A 123 1.35 10.58 4.14
C ILE A 123 1.35 9.06 3.99
N ALA A 124 0.94 8.35 5.03
CA ALA A 124 0.90 6.90 5.06
C ALA A 124 -0.54 6.37 4.94
N TYR A 125 -0.71 5.33 4.16
CA TYR A 125 -1.95 4.58 4.00
C TYR A 125 -1.66 3.14 4.40
N LEU A 126 -2.36 2.62 5.39
CA LEU A 126 -2.16 1.28 5.92
C LEU A 126 -3.42 0.45 5.71
N CYS A 127 -3.32 -0.66 4.97
CA CYS A 127 -4.46 -1.51 4.67
C CYS A 127 -4.10 -3.01 4.71
N GLY A 128 -4.89 -3.82 5.40
CA GLY A 128 -4.71 -5.28 5.42
C GLY A 128 -4.84 -5.89 6.80
N ASN A 129 -3.93 -6.82 7.14
CA ASN A 129 -3.94 -7.52 8.42
C ASN A 129 -3.93 -6.51 9.59
N PRO A 130 -4.84 -6.63 10.58
CA PRO A 130 -4.93 -5.69 11.69
C PRO A 130 -3.63 -5.49 12.48
N ASP A 131 -2.88 -6.57 12.75
CA ASP A 131 -1.62 -6.52 13.49
C ASP A 131 -0.56 -5.75 12.69
N MET A 132 -0.47 -5.99 11.37
CA MET A 132 0.43 -5.23 10.50
C MET A 132 0.08 -3.73 10.53
N VAL A 133 -1.21 -3.39 10.45
CA VAL A 133 -1.67 -1.99 10.47
C VAL A 133 -1.28 -1.32 11.79
N ASP A 134 -1.47 -2.01 12.93
CA ASP A 134 -1.14 -1.47 14.25
C ASP A 134 0.37 -1.32 14.48
N GLU A 135 1.15 -2.36 14.14
CA GLU A 135 2.61 -2.30 14.22
C GLU A 135 3.16 -1.16 13.35
N THR A 136 2.66 -1.02 12.12
CA THR A 136 3.12 0.00 11.19
C THR A 136 2.72 1.41 11.63
N PHE A 137 1.50 1.56 12.17
CA PHE A 137 1.06 2.83 12.75
C PHE A 137 1.95 3.26 13.92
N ASN A 138 2.29 2.33 14.81
CA ASN A 138 3.16 2.61 15.95
C ASN A 138 4.57 3.00 15.50
N LEU A 139 5.15 2.27 14.53
CA LEU A 139 6.44 2.61 13.95
C LEU A 139 6.46 4.04 13.36
N LEU A 140 5.45 4.40 12.56
CA LEU A 140 5.35 5.73 11.97
C LEU A 140 5.17 6.83 13.03
N LYS A 141 4.43 6.53 14.11
CA LYS A 141 4.27 7.43 15.24
C LYS A 141 5.58 7.65 15.99
N GLU A 142 6.38 6.59 16.19
CA GLU A 142 7.72 6.68 16.80
C GLU A 142 8.70 7.50 15.95
N ILE A 143 8.58 7.42 14.62
CA ILE A 143 9.32 8.26 13.66
C ILE A 143 8.83 9.73 13.68
N GLY A 144 7.68 10.00 14.31
CA GLY A 144 7.13 11.35 14.46
C GLY A 144 6.13 11.74 13.37
N LEU A 145 5.63 10.80 12.56
CA LEU A 145 4.58 11.10 11.59
C LEU A 145 3.29 11.51 12.32
N PRO A 146 2.70 12.69 12.04
CA PRO A 146 1.47 13.12 12.67
C PRO A 146 0.32 12.13 12.42
N VAL A 147 -0.50 11.85 13.44
CA VAL A 147 -1.64 10.94 13.31
C VAL A 147 -2.59 11.28 12.13
N PRO A 148 -2.89 12.56 11.83
CA PRO A 148 -3.69 12.91 10.66
C PRO A 148 -3.07 12.51 9.30
N GLN A 149 -1.75 12.30 9.26
CA GLN A 149 -1.01 11.81 8.10
C GLN A 149 -0.96 10.27 8.03
N VAL A 150 -1.60 9.54 8.95
CA VAL A 150 -1.71 8.07 8.86
C VAL A 150 -3.17 7.66 8.67
N ARG A 151 -3.51 7.27 7.44
CA ARG A 151 -4.81 6.71 7.06
C ARG A 151 -4.77 5.21 7.24
N ARG A 152 -5.81 4.64 7.85
CA ARG A 152 -5.87 3.21 8.17
C ARG A 152 -7.20 2.63 7.73
N GLU A 153 -7.15 1.47 7.12
CA GLU A 153 -8.31 0.64 6.85
C GLU A 153 -8.01 -0.79 7.31
N LYS A 154 -8.82 -1.32 8.24
CA LYS A 154 -8.62 -2.65 8.81
C LYS A 154 -9.78 -3.55 8.41
N TYR A 155 -9.46 -4.72 7.86
CA TYR A 155 -10.45 -5.77 7.62
C TYR A 155 -10.52 -6.67 8.83
N ILE A 156 -11.44 -6.36 9.73
CA ILE A 156 -11.74 -7.20 10.89
C ILE A 156 -12.81 -8.19 10.43
N SER A 157 -12.46 -9.47 10.37
CA SER A 157 -13.46 -10.52 10.21
C SER A 157 -14.35 -10.50 11.43
N SER A 158 -15.64 -10.20 11.26
CA SER A 158 -16.65 -10.50 12.27
C SER A 158 -16.69 -12.02 12.41
N ARG A 159 -16.06 -12.56 13.45
CA ARG A 159 -16.44 -13.88 13.95
C ARG A 159 -17.70 -13.72 14.77
#